data_AF-A0A968CHN7-F1
#
_entry.id   AF-A0A968CHN7-F1
#
_cell.length_a   1.000
_cell.length_b   1.000
_cell.length_c   1.000
_cell.angle_alpha   90.00
_cell.angle_beta   90.00
_cell.angle_gamma   90.00
#
_symmetry.space_group_name_H-M   'P 1'
#
loop_
_entity.id
_entity.type
_entity.pdbx_description
1 polymer ?
#
loop_
_entity_poly.entity_id
_entity_poly.type
_entity_poly.pdbx_seq_one_letter_code
_entity_poly.pdbx_strand_id
1 'polypeptide(L)'
;MAVQHYIYGNTLGQIEKQTGIGYSSIIDAMHQLSKRLKDVPNALIEAYRDSLVKHADETGWRTDGNNGYAWLFCTPKISIFRVRKSRSASVPTEVFGE
;
A
#
# COMPACT_ATOMS: atom_id res chain seq x y z
N MET A 1 -0.75 16.36 -2.14
CA MET A 1 -1.94 15.53 -1.85
C MET A 1 -1.56 14.17 -1.30
N ALA A 2 -0.84 13.31 -2.04
CA ALA A 2 -0.46 11.97 -1.56
C ALA A 2 0.35 11.98 -0.25
N VAL A 3 1.34 12.87 -0.12
CA VAL A 3 2.11 13.03 1.14
C VAL A 3 1.22 13.46 2.30
N GLN A 4 0.32 14.42 2.07
CA GLN A 4 -0.63 14.88 3.10
C GLN A 4 -1.53 13.74 3.58
N HIS A 5 -1.98 12.90 2.66
CA HIS A 5 -2.84 11.78 3.00
C HIS A 5 -2.09 10.63 3.68
N TYR A 6 -1.00 10.14 3.07
CA TYR A 6 -0.32 8.93 3.51
C TYR A 6 0.76 9.14 4.58
N ILE A 7 1.40 10.31 4.63
CA ILE A 7 2.48 10.59 5.59
C ILE A 7 1.96 11.39 6.77
N TYR A 8 1.14 12.42 6.52
CA TYR A 8 0.62 13.28 7.58
C TYR A 8 -0.77 12.87 8.09
N GLY A 9 -1.38 11.83 7.51
CA GLY A 9 -2.64 11.27 7.99
C GLY A 9 -3.88 12.14 7.74
N ASN A 10 -3.80 13.14 6.85
CA ASN A 10 -4.96 13.96 6.52
C ASN A 10 -5.96 13.16 5.67
N THR A 11 -7.24 13.27 6.01
CA THR A 11 -8.32 12.72 5.18
C THR A 11 -8.43 13.48 3.86
N LEU A 12 -8.93 12.84 2.80
CA LEU A 12 -9.11 13.51 1.51
C LEU A 12 -10.07 14.71 1.61
N GLY A 13 -11.10 14.63 2.46
CA GLY A 13 -12.00 15.76 2.73
C GLY A 13 -11.32 16.93 3.47
N GLN A 14 -10.34 16.67 4.33
CA GLN A 14 -9.51 17.74 4.91
C GLN A 14 -8.64 18.40 3.85
N ILE A 15 -8.06 17.62 2.93
CA ILE A 15 -7.24 18.15 1.83
C ILE A 15 -8.10 18.98 0.87
N GLU A 16 -9.31 18.53 0.54
CA GLU A 16 -10.27 19.31 -0.26
C GLU A 16 -10.56 20.66 0.40
N LYS A 17 -10.92 20.67 1.69
CA LYS A 17 -11.17 21.92 2.44
C LYS A 17 -9.97 22.87 2.50
N GLN A 18 -8.75 22.32 2.61
CA GLN A 18 -7.52 23.11 2.70
C GLN A 18 -7.09 23.70 1.35
N THR A 19 -7.35 23.00 0.25
CA THR A 19 -6.81 23.35 -1.08
C THR A 19 -7.86 23.96 -2.02
N GLY A 20 -9.15 23.78 -1.73
CA GLY A 20 -10.25 24.15 -2.62
C GLY A 20 -10.39 23.24 -3.85
N ILE A 21 -9.58 22.18 -3.96
CA ILE A 21 -9.66 21.21 -5.07
C ILE A 21 -10.76 20.21 -4.76
N GLY A 22 -11.71 20.05 -5.70
CA GLY A 22 -12.83 19.11 -5.53
C GLY A 22 -12.37 17.68 -5.29
N TYR A 23 -13.10 16.96 -4.42
CA TYR A 23 -12.79 15.60 -3.97
C TYR A 23 -12.45 14.65 -5.12
N SER A 24 -13.27 14.64 -6.18
CA SER A 24 -13.07 13.76 -7.35
C SER A 24 -11.75 14.04 -8.05
N SER A 25 -11.35 15.31 -8.18
CA SER A 25 -10.08 15.68 -8.80
C SER A 25 -8.88 15.22 -7.97
N ILE A 26 -9.01 15.22 -6.64
CA ILE A 26 -7.99 14.64 -5.75
C ILE A 26 -7.88 13.13 -6.02
N ILE A 27 -9.00 12.41 -6.06
CA ILE A 27 -9.03 10.97 -6.36
C ILE A 27 -8.40 10.68 -7.74
N ASP A 28 -8.73 11.45 -8.77
CA ASP A 28 -8.15 11.29 -10.10
C ASP A 28 -6.64 11.50 -10.10
N ALA A 29 -6.14 12.49 -9.36
CA ALA A 29 -4.71 12.70 -9.20
C ALA A 29 -4.03 11.53 -8.48
N MET A 30 -4.68 10.92 -7.48
CA MET A 30 -4.18 9.72 -6.81
C MET A 30 -4.15 8.51 -7.77
N HIS A 31 -5.18 8.34 -8.62
CA HIS A 31 -5.18 7.32 -9.66
C HIS A 31 -4.07 7.53 -10.70
N GLN A 32 -3.81 8.78 -11.10
CA GLN A 32 -2.69 9.10 -12.00
C GLN A 32 -1.34 8.77 -11.36
N LEU A 33 -1.17 9.09 -10.08
CA LEU A 33 0.02 8.71 -9.32
C LEU A 33 0.19 7.19 -9.28
N SER A 34 -0.88 6.45 -8.99
CA SER A 34 -0.88 4.99 -8.99
C SER A 34 -0.45 4.42 -10.35
N LYS A 35 -0.93 5.00 -11.45
CA LYS A 35 -0.53 4.56 -12.81
C LYS A 35 0.96 4.78 -13.07
N ARG A 36 1.53 5.90 -12.61
CA ARG A 36 2.96 6.19 -12.76
C ARG A 36 3.84 5.26 -11.92
N LEU A 37 3.34 4.83 -10.77
CA LEU A 37 4.07 3.95 -9.84
C LEU A 37 3.76 2.46 -10.03
N LYS A 38 3.03 2.08 -11.09
CA LYS A 38 2.52 0.71 -11.28
C LYS A 38 3.59 -0.39 -11.17
N ASP A 39 4.81 -0.11 -11.61
CA ASP A 39 5.92 -1.08 -11.68
C ASP A 39 6.83 -1.01 -10.43
N VAL A 40 6.70 0.04 -9.61
CA VAL A 40 7.51 0.25 -8.40
C VAL A 40 7.33 -0.89 -7.39
N PRO A 41 6.12 -1.40 -7.11
CA PRO A 41 5.96 -2.53 -6.19
C PRO A 41 6.77 -3.77 -6.60
N ASN A 42 6.88 -4.06 -7.90
CA ASN A 42 7.64 -5.23 -8.36
C ASN A 42 9.14 -5.04 -8.08
N ALA A 43 9.69 -3.86 -8.40
CA ALA A 43 11.09 -3.55 -8.08
C ALA A 43 11.39 -3.60 -6.57
N LEU A 44 10.45 -3.16 -5.73
CA LEU A 44 10.59 -3.24 -4.27
C LEU A 44 10.53 -4.70 -3.77
N ILE A 45 9.73 -5.56 -4.39
CA ILE A 45 9.67 -6.99 -4.04
C ILE A 45 10.98 -7.68 -4.37
N GLU A 46 11.57 -7.43 -5.53
CA GLU A 46 12.90 -7.98 -5.85
C GLU A 46 13.96 -7.48 -4.86
N ALA A 47 13.99 -6.19 -4.56
CA ALA A 47 14.91 -5.64 -3.56
C ALA A 47 14.67 -6.20 -2.14
N TYR A 48 13.41 -6.51 -1.79
CA TYR A 48 13.07 -7.18 -0.54
C TYR A 48 13.60 -8.63 -0.49
N ARG A 49 13.55 -9.35 -1.63
CA ARG A 49 14.07 -10.73 -1.73
C ARG A 49 15.59 -10.79 -1.58
N ASP A 50 16.31 -9.76 -1.97
CA ASP A 50 17.76 -9.66 -1.79
C ASP A 50 18.18 -9.30 -0.35
N SER A 51 17.23 -8.94 0.52
CA SER A 51 17.53 -8.58 1.90
C SER A 51 17.96 -9.80 2.73
N LEU A 52 19.04 -9.63 3.52
CA LEU A 52 19.52 -10.66 4.45
C LEU A 52 18.49 -11.04 5.51
N VAL A 53 17.73 -10.05 5.98
CA VAL A 53 16.66 -10.25 6.97
C VAL A 53 15.36 -9.73 6.38
N LYS A 54 14.34 -10.59 6.42
CA LYS A 54 13.02 -10.35 5.85
C LYS A 54 11.98 -10.48 6.96
N HIS A 55 11.25 -9.42 7.22
CA HIS A 55 10.12 -9.45 8.14
C HIS A 55 8.81 -9.52 7.37
N ALA A 56 7.84 -10.24 7.90
CA ALA A 56 6.49 -10.25 7.39
C ALA A 56 5.50 -10.31 8.56
N ASP A 57 4.39 -9.60 8.42
CA ASP A 57 3.29 -9.56 9.40
C ASP A 57 1.93 -9.55 8.67
N GLU A 58 0.91 -10.07 9.32
CA GLU A 58 -0.46 -10.12 8.82
C GLU A 58 -1.39 -9.46 9.84
N THR A 59 -2.11 -8.42 9.41
CA THR A 59 -3.14 -7.78 10.23
C THR A 59 -4.50 -7.94 9.56
N GLY A 60 -5.48 -8.46 10.31
CA GLY A 60 -6.88 -8.51 9.86
C GLY A 60 -7.43 -7.11 9.61
N TRP A 61 -8.07 -6.91 8.47
CA TRP A 61 -8.57 -5.61 8.02
C TRP A 61 -10.01 -5.71 7.48
N ARG A 62 -10.79 -4.64 7.60
CA ARG A 62 -12.14 -4.56 7.03
C ARG A 62 -12.19 -3.50 5.95
N THR A 63 -12.68 -3.88 4.76
CA THR A 63 -12.92 -2.97 3.64
C THR A 63 -14.38 -3.06 3.24
N ASP A 64 -15.14 -1.99 3.46
CA ASP A 64 -16.56 -1.90 3.12
C ASP A 64 -17.39 -3.09 3.63
N GLY A 65 -17.18 -3.45 4.90
CA GLY A 65 -17.90 -4.55 5.54
C GLY A 65 -17.35 -5.96 5.23
N ASN A 66 -16.45 -6.09 4.26
CA ASN A 66 -15.79 -7.35 3.93
C ASN A 66 -14.53 -7.54 4.77
N ASN A 67 -14.33 -8.77 5.27
CA ASN A 67 -13.08 -9.14 5.92
C ASN A 67 -11.98 -9.37 4.87
N GLY A 68 -10.79 -8.89 5.18
CA GLY A 68 -9.56 -9.11 4.43
C GLY A 68 -8.36 -9.06 5.36
N TYR A 69 -7.18 -9.10 4.76
CA TYR A 69 -5.91 -9.15 5.45
C TYR A 69 -4.96 -8.17 4.78
N ALA A 70 -4.37 -7.30 5.58
CA ALA A 70 -3.27 -6.43 5.18
C ALA A 70 -1.97 -7.14 5.54
N TRP A 71 -1.26 -7.60 4.52
CA TRP A 71 0.07 -8.17 4.67
C TRP A 71 1.12 -7.08 4.58
N LEU A 72 2.02 -7.05 5.56
CA LEU A 72 3.22 -6.22 5.56
C LEU A 72 4.42 -7.12 5.30
N PHE A 73 5.22 -6.76 4.28
CA PHE A 73 6.56 -7.30 4.08
C PHE A 73 7.54 -6.16 4.21
N CYS A 74 8.46 -6.24 5.16
CA CYS A 74 9.35 -5.12 5.44
C CYS A 74 10.80 -5.51 5.74
N THR A 75 11.66 -4.55 5.44
CA THR A 75 13.05 -4.43 5.89
C THR A 75 13.19 -3.09 6.61
N PRO A 76 14.34 -2.77 7.22
CA PRO A 76 14.55 -1.43 7.79
C PRO A 76 14.37 -0.25 6.82
N LYS A 77 14.36 -0.50 5.49
CA LYS A 77 14.27 0.53 4.46
C LYS A 77 13.06 0.39 3.53
N ILE A 78 12.40 -0.75 3.53
CA ILE A 78 11.34 -1.08 2.56
C ILE A 78 10.12 -1.55 3.35
N SER A 79 8.94 -1.01 3.00
CA SER A 79 7.66 -1.49 3.50
C SER A 79 6.73 -1.72 2.32
N ILE A 80 6.31 -2.97 2.14
CA ILE A 80 5.40 -3.40 1.08
C ILE A 80 4.11 -3.85 1.73
N PHE A 81 3.01 -3.18 1.39
CA PHE A 81 1.68 -3.54 1.86
C PHE A 81 0.92 -4.26 0.76
N ARG A 82 0.38 -5.45 1.05
CA ARG A 82 -0.50 -6.19 0.15
C ARG A 82 -1.82 -6.48 0.85
N VAL A 83 -2.89 -5.84 0.37
CA VAL A 83 -4.25 -6.11 0.85
C VAL A 83 -4.82 -7.28 0.04
N ARG A 84 -5.26 -8.33 0.73
CA ARG A 84 -5.83 -9.56 0.14
C ARG A 84 -7.08 -9.99 0.88
N LYS A 85 -7.95 -10.76 0.22
CA LYS A 85 -9.15 -11.34 0.85
C LYS A 85 -8.86 -12.62 1.63
N SER A 86 -7.69 -13.24 1.43
CA SER A 86 -7.29 -14.49 2.07
C SER A 86 -6.02 -14.32 2.90
N ARG A 87 -5.89 -15.21 3.91
CA ARG A 87 -4.70 -15.44 4.73
C ARG A 87 -3.89 -16.66 4.27
N SER A 88 -4.05 -17.04 3.00
CA SER A 88 -3.46 -18.27 2.47
C SER A 88 -1.95 -18.11 2.30
N ALA A 89 -1.20 -19.21 2.50
CA ALA A 89 0.26 -19.24 2.30
C ALA A 89 0.70 -18.82 0.88
N SER A 90 -0.21 -18.84 -0.09
CA SER A 90 0.04 -18.30 -1.43
C SER A 90 0.47 -16.82 -1.43
N VAL A 91 0.00 -16.01 -0.47
CA VAL A 91 0.33 -14.58 -0.39
C VAL A 91 1.80 -14.34 -0.03
N PRO A 92 2.36 -14.96 1.03
CA PRO A 92 3.78 -14.87 1.29
C PRO A 92 4.63 -15.55 0.21
N THR A 93 4.19 -16.67 -0.39
CA THR A 93 4.94 -17.31 -1.49
C THR A 93 5.10 -16.40 -2.70
N GLU A 94 4.07 -15.63 -3.08
CA GLU A 94 4.19 -14.62 -4.16
C GLU A 94 5.29 -13.58 -3.90
N VAL A 95 5.54 -13.23 -2.63
CA VAL A 95 6.49 -12.17 -2.26
C VAL A 95 7.87 -12.72 -1.98
N PHE A 96 7.99 -13.85 -1.28
CA PHE A 96 9.28 -14.47 -0.97
C PHE A 96 9.94 -15.13 -2.18
N GLY A 97 9.16 -15.61 -3.16
CA GLY A 97 9.66 -16.49 -4.23
C GLY A 97 9.71 -17.95 -3.78
N GLU A 98 10.14 -18.84 -4.67
CA GLU A 98 10.54 -20.22 -4.33
C GLU A 98 11.93 -20.26 -3.68
#